data_AF-A0A9D5MJL2-F1
#
_entry.id   AF-A0A9D5MJL2-F1
#
_cell.length_a   1.000
_cell.length_b   1.000
_cell.length_c   1.000
_cell.angle_alpha   90.00
_cell.angle_beta   90.00
_cell.angle_gamma   90.00
#
_symmetry.space_group_name_H-M   'P 1'
#
loop_
_entity.id
_entity.type
_entity.pdbx_description
1 polymer ?
#
loop_
_entity_poly.entity_id
_entity_poly.type
_entity_poly.pdbx_seq_one_letter_code
_entity_poly.pdbx_strand_id
1 'polypeptide(L)'
;MKATLHIGRGTVKHNERKFNLNNATHIDQTRQNENFYINRYLDDAITFEECERRYYQENYLQGLEAQNEKYRKRRQYGYIRSIDDLLKGEKTQPKEMILQIGNKDNHPDKEVLLKCIYQFNEEFNRRYGTNAHILDIAIHNDETTSHAHIRFICDYTDKDGIKKICTDKALKALGIKPPKETAKADRYNNALQTFTEQIRLIWNTIIKRNGIEIDETVHNASQKHLTVLEYKDKKLQEEIEKHNKQIAGQNLEIRQKKNALYDLDRQISTKEKKVEELEEKLYVNAQGEDFRDMRPVFADER
;
A
#
# COMPACT_ATOMS: atom_id res chain seq x y z
N MET A 1 7.98 12.66 -4.03
CA MET A 1 7.33 11.32 -4.02
C MET A 1 7.63 10.59 -2.71
N LYS A 2 6.93 9.51 -2.38
CA LYS A 2 7.25 8.65 -1.22
C LYS A 2 8.02 7.41 -1.67
N ALA A 3 9.09 7.05 -0.98
CA ALA A 3 9.78 5.77 -1.17
C ALA A 3 9.32 4.78 -0.10
N THR A 4 8.92 3.58 -0.49
CA THR A 4 8.51 2.55 0.47
C THR A 4 9.33 1.27 0.30
N LEU A 5 9.74 0.73 1.45
CA LEU A 5 10.42 -0.55 1.62
C LEU A 5 9.64 -1.36 2.66
N HIS A 6 9.28 -2.59 2.31
CA HIS A 6 8.77 -3.56 3.28
C HIS A 6 9.54 -4.87 3.16
N ILE A 7 9.90 -5.49 4.29
CA ILE A 7 10.47 -6.84 4.30
C ILE A 7 9.50 -7.74 5.06
N GLY A 8 9.05 -8.79 4.38
CA GLY A 8 8.03 -9.70 4.88
C GLY A 8 8.17 -11.11 4.31
N ARG A 9 7.04 -11.82 4.30
CA ARG A 9 6.91 -13.10 3.61
C ARG A 9 6.02 -12.88 2.40
N GLY A 10 6.47 -13.32 1.24
CA GLY A 10 5.67 -13.36 0.01
C GLY A 10 5.64 -14.76 -0.57
N THR A 11 5.02 -14.91 -1.73
CA THR A 11 4.94 -16.22 -2.42
C THR A 11 5.29 -16.07 -3.89
N VAL A 12 6.09 -17.01 -4.40
CA VAL A 12 6.46 -17.08 -5.82
C VAL A 12 5.22 -17.12 -6.73
N LYS A 13 4.14 -17.79 -6.28
CA LYS A 13 2.87 -17.88 -7.02
C LYS A 13 2.21 -16.53 -7.24
N HIS A 14 2.19 -15.68 -6.20
CA HIS A 14 1.69 -14.31 -6.34
C HIS A 14 2.57 -13.51 -7.31
N ASN A 15 3.89 -13.63 -7.13
CA ASN A 15 4.87 -12.86 -7.88
C ASN A 15 4.81 -13.18 -9.38
N GLU A 16 4.69 -14.46 -9.77
CA GLU A 16 4.55 -14.88 -11.17
C GLU A 16 3.11 -14.86 -11.70
N ARG A 17 2.14 -14.32 -10.94
CA ARG A 17 0.71 -14.33 -11.29
C ARG A 17 0.13 -15.74 -11.57
N LYS A 18 0.71 -16.78 -10.96
CA LYS A 18 0.28 -18.19 -11.08
C LYS A 18 -0.81 -18.55 -10.05
N PHE A 19 -1.90 -17.80 -10.07
CA PHE A 19 -3.09 -18.06 -9.26
C PHE A 19 -4.35 -17.59 -9.99
N ASN A 20 -5.53 -17.86 -9.43
CA ASN A 20 -6.78 -17.42 -10.05
C ASN A 20 -6.95 -15.89 -9.90
N LEU A 21 -6.66 -15.17 -10.98
CA LEU A 21 -6.69 -13.71 -11.05
C LEU A 21 -8.11 -13.12 -10.99
N ASN A 22 -9.15 -13.90 -11.26
CA ASN A 22 -10.54 -13.42 -11.18
C ASN A 22 -10.93 -12.98 -9.75
N ASN A 23 -10.21 -13.47 -8.74
CA ASN A 23 -10.42 -13.10 -7.35
C ASN A 23 -9.62 -11.84 -6.93
N ALA A 24 -8.76 -11.30 -7.82
CA ALA A 24 -7.88 -10.18 -7.52
C ALA A 24 -8.32 -8.92 -8.28
N THR A 25 -9.33 -8.23 -7.74
CA THR A 25 -9.92 -7.00 -8.32
C THR A 25 -8.97 -5.81 -8.48
N HIS A 26 -7.76 -5.88 -7.92
CA HIS A 26 -6.74 -4.84 -7.98
C HIS A 26 -5.68 -5.06 -9.07
N ILE A 27 -5.71 -6.21 -9.73
CA ILE A 27 -4.79 -6.57 -10.82
C ILE A 27 -5.51 -6.35 -12.15
N ASP A 28 -4.96 -5.49 -12.98
CA ASP A 28 -5.41 -5.27 -14.34
C ASP A 28 -4.81 -6.34 -15.26
N GLN A 29 -5.60 -7.35 -15.61
CA GLN A 29 -5.15 -8.46 -16.46
C GLN A 29 -4.70 -8.00 -17.85
N THR A 30 -5.15 -6.84 -18.33
CA THR A 30 -4.77 -6.31 -19.66
C THR A 30 -3.35 -5.75 -19.68
N ARG A 31 -2.76 -5.50 -18.51
CA ARG A 31 -1.43 -4.87 -18.34
C ARG A 31 -0.35 -5.83 -17.88
N GLN A 32 -0.63 -7.13 -17.81
CA GLN A 32 0.33 -8.14 -17.34
C GLN A 32 1.58 -8.25 -18.20
N ASN A 33 1.45 -7.96 -19.50
CA ASN A 33 2.57 -7.89 -20.44
C ASN A 33 3.52 -6.70 -20.14
N GLU A 34 3.12 -5.77 -19.28
CA GLU A 34 3.99 -4.69 -18.78
C GLU A 34 4.85 -5.13 -17.58
N ASN A 35 4.59 -6.31 -17.00
CA ASN A 35 5.37 -6.81 -15.87
C ASN A 35 6.74 -7.30 -16.34
N PHE A 36 7.74 -7.17 -15.48
CA PHE A 36 9.10 -7.67 -15.73
C PHE A 36 9.50 -8.70 -14.69
N TYR A 37 10.10 -9.79 -15.14
CA TYR A 37 10.52 -10.89 -14.29
C TYR A 37 12.00 -11.16 -14.50
N ILE A 38 12.76 -11.27 -13.42
CA ILE A 38 14.19 -11.54 -13.45
C ILE A 38 14.46 -12.61 -12.41
N ASN A 39 15.01 -13.75 -12.82
CA ASN A 39 15.49 -14.77 -11.88
C ASN A 39 17.03 -14.76 -11.83
N ARG A 40 17.60 -15.34 -10.77
CA ARG A 40 19.05 -15.35 -10.53
C ARG A 40 19.87 -15.98 -11.66
N TYR A 41 19.30 -16.93 -12.40
CA TYR A 41 19.97 -17.60 -13.50
C TYR A 41 19.79 -16.87 -14.84
N LEU A 42 19.01 -15.79 -14.87
CA LEU A 42 18.67 -15.03 -16.07
C LEU A 42 18.08 -15.95 -17.17
N ASP A 43 17.32 -16.95 -16.74
CA ASP A 43 16.74 -17.98 -17.61
C ASP A 43 15.22 -17.84 -17.65
N ASP A 44 14.70 -17.20 -18.68
CA ASP A 44 13.26 -16.94 -18.83
C ASP A 44 12.42 -18.22 -19.00
N ALA A 45 13.05 -19.39 -19.22
CA ALA A 45 12.35 -20.66 -19.36
C ALA A 45 11.99 -21.31 -18.01
N ILE A 46 12.62 -20.90 -16.91
CA ILE A 46 12.35 -21.47 -15.58
C ILE A 46 11.48 -20.55 -14.74
N THR A 47 10.65 -21.18 -13.92
CA THR A 47 9.79 -20.51 -12.95
C THR A 47 10.60 -20.01 -11.75
N PHE A 48 10.07 -19.05 -11.00
CA PHE A 48 10.69 -18.63 -9.73
C PHE A 48 10.77 -19.79 -8.72
N GLU A 49 9.77 -20.68 -8.67
CA GLU A 49 9.81 -21.86 -7.80
C GLU A 49 10.97 -22.80 -8.19
N GLU A 50 11.20 -23.03 -9.48
CA GLU A 50 12.33 -23.82 -9.99
C GLU A 50 13.68 -23.12 -9.75
N CYS A 51 13.75 -21.81 -9.96
CA CYS A 51 14.93 -21.00 -9.66
C CYS A 51 15.33 -21.13 -8.18
N GLU A 52 14.38 -20.91 -7.26
CA GLU A 52 14.61 -21.03 -5.82
C GLU A 52 15.04 -22.46 -5.46
N ARG A 53 14.33 -23.48 -5.98
CA ARG A 53 14.68 -24.89 -5.74
C ARG A 53 16.10 -25.21 -6.22
N ARG A 54 16.45 -24.79 -7.43
CA ARG A 54 17.78 -24.99 -8.02
C ARG A 54 18.86 -24.34 -7.16
N TYR A 55 18.65 -23.09 -6.73
CA TYR A 55 19.61 -22.41 -5.85
C TYR A 55 19.82 -23.16 -4.53
N TYR A 56 18.74 -23.67 -3.94
CA TYR A 56 18.83 -24.43 -2.69
C TYR A 56 19.54 -25.76 -2.88
N GLN A 57 19.31 -26.45 -4.00
CA GLN A 57 20.02 -27.68 -4.35
C GLN A 57 21.52 -27.41 -4.50
N GLU A 58 21.89 -26.41 -5.29
CA GLU A 58 23.30 -26.07 -5.56
C GLU A 58 24.06 -25.64 -4.30
N ASN A 59 23.40 -24.92 -3.37
CA ASN A 59 24.09 -24.28 -2.24
C ASN A 59 23.93 -25.00 -0.90
N TYR A 60 22.86 -25.78 -0.70
CA TYR A 60 22.53 -26.32 0.62
C TYR A 60 22.38 -27.84 0.65
N LEU A 61 22.29 -28.53 -0.50
CA LEU A 61 22.05 -29.98 -0.54
C LEU A 61 23.15 -30.77 0.18
N GLN A 62 24.42 -30.50 -0.12
CA GLN A 62 25.55 -31.20 0.49
C GLN A 62 25.54 -31.08 2.02
N GLY A 63 25.33 -29.87 2.53
CA GLY A 63 25.24 -29.61 3.97
C GLY A 63 24.03 -30.28 4.63
N LEU A 64 22.89 -30.28 3.92
CA LEU A 64 21.65 -30.91 4.35
C LEU A 64 21.81 -32.43 4.44
N GLU A 65 22.38 -33.07 3.42
CA GLU A 65 22.61 -34.52 3.39
C GLU A 65 23.56 -34.97 4.49
N ALA A 66 24.68 -34.24 4.69
CA ALA A 66 25.61 -34.50 5.77
C ALA A 66 24.94 -34.39 7.15
N GLN A 67 24.02 -33.43 7.33
CA GLN A 67 23.27 -33.28 8.57
C GLN A 67 22.21 -34.37 8.76
N ASN A 68 21.49 -34.72 7.69
CA ASN A 68 20.51 -35.82 7.69
C ASN A 68 21.18 -37.16 8.03
N GLU A 69 22.37 -37.41 7.51
CA GLU A 69 23.13 -38.63 7.81
C GLU A 69 23.51 -38.73 9.28
N LYS A 70 23.88 -37.62 9.91
CA LYS A 70 24.09 -37.56 11.36
C LYS A 70 22.80 -37.89 12.13
N TYR A 71 21.65 -37.41 11.67
CA TYR A 71 20.36 -37.75 12.29
C TYR A 71 20.00 -39.22 12.10
N ARG A 72 20.26 -39.83 10.93
CA ARG A 72 20.06 -41.27 10.70
C ARG A 72 20.90 -42.11 11.66
N LYS A 73 22.20 -41.80 11.80
CA LYS A 73 23.10 -42.49 12.73
C LYS A 73 22.64 -42.40 14.18
N ARG A 74 22.02 -41.28 14.57
CA ARG A 74 21.41 -41.06 15.89
C ARG A 74 19.97 -41.57 16.01
N ARG A 75 19.42 -42.19 14.97
CA ARG A 75 18.02 -42.67 14.87
C ARG A 75 16.98 -41.56 15.10
N GLN A 76 17.33 -40.32 14.75
CA GLN A 76 16.50 -39.11 14.91
C GLN A 76 15.76 -38.75 13.60
N TYR A 77 14.95 -39.67 13.08
CA TYR A 77 14.34 -39.54 11.75
C TYR A 77 13.41 -38.33 11.60
N GLY A 78 12.74 -37.88 12.67
CA GLY A 78 11.87 -36.70 12.63
C GLY A 78 12.57 -35.37 12.36
N TYR A 79 13.91 -35.33 12.40
CA TYR A 79 14.73 -34.16 12.09
C TYR A 79 15.30 -34.16 10.68
N ILE A 80 15.09 -35.24 9.92
CA ILE A 80 15.50 -35.31 8.51
C ILE A 80 14.66 -34.31 7.71
N ARG A 81 15.31 -33.58 6.81
CA ARG A 81 14.68 -32.55 5.97
C ARG A 81 15.08 -32.72 4.51
N SER A 82 14.18 -32.37 3.61
CA SER A 82 14.41 -32.23 2.17
C SER A 82 14.66 -30.77 1.81
N ILE A 83 15.05 -30.50 0.56
CA ILE A 83 15.14 -29.12 0.03
C ILE A 83 13.78 -28.42 0.10
N ASP A 84 12.69 -29.15 -0.18
CA ASP A 84 11.32 -28.63 -0.08
C ASP A 84 10.96 -28.22 1.35
N ASP A 85 11.43 -28.97 2.35
CA ASP A 85 11.22 -28.61 3.75
C ASP A 85 12.01 -27.34 4.13
N LEU A 86 13.17 -27.09 3.51
CA LEU A 86 13.91 -25.85 3.69
C LEU A 86 13.17 -24.66 3.05
N LEU A 87 12.65 -24.82 1.83
CA LEU A 87 11.90 -23.77 1.12
C LEU A 87 10.61 -23.38 1.85
N LYS A 88 9.96 -24.31 2.55
CA LYS A 88 8.74 -24.07 3.34
C LYS A 88 9.03 -23.76 4.81
N GLY A 89 10.28 -23.91 5.24
CA GLY A 89 10.67 -23.76 6.64
C GLY A 89 10.62 -22.30 7.10
N GLU A 90 10.08 -22.07 8.29
CA GLU A 90 9.83 -20.72 8.79
C GLU A 90 11.08 -19.81 8.78
N LYS A 91 12.23 -20.38 9.15
CA LYS A 91 13.52 -19.70 9.25
C LYS A 91 14.38 -19.83 8.00
N THR A 92 13.98 -20.68 7.06
CA THR A 92 14.80 -21.11 5.93
C THR A 92 14.20 -20.76 4.58
N GLN A 93 12.92 -20.37 4.53
CA GLN A 93 12.29 -19.84 3.33
C GLN A 93 12.92 -18.48 2.92
N PRO A 94 12.92 -18.13 1.63
CA PRO A 94 13.30 -16.81 1.17
C PRO A 94 12.44 -15.72 1.80
N LYS A 95 13.06 -14.58 2.08
CA LYS A 95 12.39 -13.37 2.54
C LYS A 95 12.01 -12.54 1.32
N GLU A 96 10.93 -11.79 1.41
CA GLU A 96 10.51 -10.89 0.35
C GLU A 96 10.72 -9.43 0.78
N MET A 97 11.24 -8.65 -0.14
CA MET A 97 11.39 -7.21 -0.07
C MET A 97 10.49 -6.56 -1.12
N ILE A 98 9.67 -5.59 -0.73
CA ILE A 98 8.83 -4.82 -1.65
C ILE A 98 9.41 -3.41 -1.75
N LEU A 99 9.77 -3.00 -2.97
CA LEU A 99 10.25 -1.66 -3.30
C LEU A 99 9.24 -0.92 -4.18
N GLN A 100 8.93 0.31 -3.82
CA GLN A 100 8.02 1.15 -4.60
C GLN A 100 8.47 2.62 -4.54
N ILE A 101 8.20 3.34 -5.64
CA ILE A 101 8.38 4.78 -5.74
C ILE A 101 7.00 5.41 -6.03
N GLY A 102 6.59 6.34 -5.18
CA GLY A 102 5.34 7.06 -5.36
C GLY A 102 4.11 6.33 -4.85
N ASN A 103 2.95 6.75 -5.35
CA ASN A 103 1.63 6.18 -5.08
C ASN A 103 0.80 6.21 -6.38
N LYS A 104 -0.49 5.88 -6.30
CA LYS A 104 -1.41 5.88 -7.45
C LYS A 104 -1.40 7.18 -8.26
N ASP A 105 -1.26 8.31 -7.60
CA ASP A 105 -1.45 9.64 -8.21
C ASP A 105 -0.13 10.30 -8.62
N ASN A 106 0.98 9.86 -8.03
CA ASN A 106 2.30 10.43 -8.26
C ASN A 106 3.37 9.34 -8.16
N HIS A 107 3.72 8.76 -9.31
CA HIS A 107 4.74 7.74 -9.48
C HIS A 107 5.62 8.07 -10.70
N PRO A 108 6.86 7.56 -10.76
CA PRO A 108 7.69 7.74 -11.95
C PRO A 108 7.22 6.83 -13.09
N ASP A 109 7.77 7.03 -14.28
CA ASP A 109 7.60 6.13 -15.41
C ASP A 109 8.18 4.74 -15.11
N LYS A 110 7.61 3.71 -15.75
CA LYS A 110 8.00 2.31 -15.55
C LYS A 110 9.47 2.06 -15.88
N GLU A 111 10.01 2.73 -16.89
CA GLU A 111 11.41 2.64 -17.29
C GLU A 111 12.34 3.20 -16.19
N VAL A 112 11.92 4.26 -15.51
CA VAL A 112 12.68 4.86 -14.41
C VAL A 112 12.66 3.94 -13.18
N LEU A 113 11.51 3.35 -12.85
CA LEU A 113 11.43 2.33 -11.79
C LEU A 113 12.32 1.14 -12.10
N LEU A 114 12.22 0.58 -13.31
CA LEU A 114 13.02 -0.54 -13.79
C LEU A 114 14.53 -0.24 -13.64
N LYS A 115 14.97 0.92 -14.08
CA LYS A 115 16.36 1.38 -13.93
C LYS A 115 16.78 1.45 -12.46
N CYS A 116 15.93 1.98 -11.57
CA CYS A 116 16.21 2.02 -10.14
C CYS A 116 16.33 0.61 -9.53
N ILE A 117 15.48 -0.34 -9.94
CA ILE A 117 15.54 -1.73 -9.47
C ILE A 117 16.81 -2.43 -9.95
N TYR A 118 17.26 -2.21 -11.19
CA TYR A 118 18.54 -2.74 -11.67
C TYR A 118 19.71 -2.22 -10.83
N GLN A 119 19.79 -0.91 -10.62
CA GLN A 119 20.83 -0.30 -9.79
C GLN A 119 20.78 -0.81 -8.34
N PHE A 120 19.57 -1.07 -7.82
CA PHE A 120 19.39 -1.66 -6.50
C PHE A 120 19.93 -3.08 -6.45
N ASN A 121 19.63 -3.91 -7.44
CA ASN A 121 20.15 -5.27 -7.54
C ASN A 121 21.68 -5.29 -7.59
N GLU A 122 22.31 -4.40 -8.37
CA GLU A 122 23.77 -4.26 -8.41
C GLU A 122 24.36 -3.86 -7.06
N GLU A 123 23.84 -2.79 -6.44
CA GLU A 123 24.32 -2.33 -5.13
C GLU A 123 24.09 -3.35 -4.02
N PHE A 124 22.98 -4.08 -4.05
CA PHE A 124 22.66 -5.15 -3.11
C PHE A 124 23.70 -6.26 -3.21
N ASN A 125 23.92 -6.79 -4.42
CA ASN A 125 24.87 -7.88 -4.64
C ASN A 125 26.31 -7.42 -4.31
N ARG A 126 26.68 -6.18 -4.63
CA ARG A 126 28.00 -5.63 -4.31
C ARG A 126 28.26 -5.53 -2.80
N ARG A 127 27.26 -5.14 -2.01
CA ARG A 127 27.41 -4.93 -0.57
C ARG A 127 27.18 -6.18 0.27
N TYR A 128 26.23 -7.02 -0.14
CA TYR A 128 25.72 -8.10 0.69
C TYR A 128 25.85 -9.48 0.04
N GLY A 129 26.24 -9.57 -1.24
CA GLY A 129 26.28 -10.80 -2.03
C GLY A 129 27.19 -11.91 -1.52
N THR A 130 28.00 -11.66 -0.49
CA THR A 130 28.75 -12.72 0.20
C THR A 130 27.86 -13.60 1.07
N ASN A 131 26.75 -13.05 1.59
CA ASN A 131 25.91 -13.71 2.62
C ASN A 131 24.40 -13.43 2.46
N ALA A 132 24.00 -12.55 1.56
CA ALA A 132 22.60 -12.31 1.19
C ALA A 132 22.46 -12.32 -0.33
N HIS A 133 21.54 -13.12 -0.84
CA HIS A 133 21.46 -13.46 -2.26
C HIS A 133 20.05 -13.23 -2.79
N ILE A 134 19.89 -12.36 -3.80
CA ILE A 134 18.63 -12.19 -4.52
C ILE A 134 18.39 -13.41 -5.42
N LEU A 135 17.23 -14.05 -5.28
CA LEU A 135 16.84 -15.25 -6.05
C LEU A 135 15.98 -14.88 -7.25
N ASP A 136 15.07 -13.93 -7.06
CA ASP A 136 14.16 -13.46 -8.10
C ASP A 136 13.64 -12.05 -7.79
N ILE A 137 13.21 -11.37 -8.87
CA ILE A 137 12.64 -10.03 -8.88
C ILE A 137 11.43 -10.05 -9.80
N ALA A 138 10.27 -9.64 -9.28
CA ALA A 138 9.05 -9.42 -10.03
C ALA A 138 8.68 -7.93 -9.96
N ILE A 139 8.64 -7.24 -11.09
CA ILE A 139 8.19 -5.86 -11.18
C ILE A 139 6.76 -5.89 -11.72
N HIS A 140 5.82 -5.50 -10.88
CA HIS A 140 4.41 -5.46 -11.20
C HIS A 140 4.03 -4.04 -11.60
N ASN A 141 3.60 -3.89 -12.85
CA ASN A 141 3.05 -2.65 -13.40
C ASN A 141 1.52 -2.74 -13.56
N ASP A 142 0.97 -3.95 -13.55
CA ASP A 142 -0.45 -4.29 -13.66
C ASP A 142 -1.30 -3.94 -12.41
N GLU A 143 -0.71 -3.39 -11.36
CA GLU A 143 -1.42 -2.97 -10.14
C GLU A 143 -1.62 -1.44 -10.08
N THR A 144 -2.26 -0.98 -9.01
CA THR A 144 -2.56 0.44 -8.78
C THR A 144 -1.30 1.32 -8.68
N THR A 145 -0.18 0.76 -8.26
CA THR A 145 1.11 1.47 -8.23
C THR A 145 2.20 0.48 -8.60
N SER A 146 3.09 0.86 -9.50
CA SER A 146 4.20 0.00 -9.88
C SER A 146 5.14 -0.26 -8.71
N HIS A 147 5.49 -1.53 -8.50
CA HIS A 147 6.36 -1.95 -7.40
C HIS A 147 7.12 -3.22 -7.77
N ALA A 148 8.19 -3.51 -7.03
CA ALA A 148 9.00 -4.70 -7.21
C ALA A 148 8.94 -5.59 -5.97
N HIS A 149 8.61 -6.87 -6.16
CA HIS A 149 8.84 -7.94 -5.21
C HIS A 149 10.23 -8.53 -5.47
N ILE A 150 11.10 -8.51 -4.46
CA ILE A 150 12.47 -9.03 -4.55
C ILE A 150 12.62 -10.11 -3.49
N ARG A 151 12.84 -11.35 -3.92
CA ARG A 151 13.03 -12.48 -3.00
C ARG A 151 14.51 -12.72 -2.79
N PHE A 152 14.91 -12.88 -1.53
CA PHE A 152 16.30 -13.07 -1.15
C PHE A 152 16.46 -14.04 0.01
N ILE A 153 17.62 -14.68 0.08
CA ILE A 153 17.99 -15.58 1.18
C ILE A 153 19.28 -15.12 1.84
N CYS A 154 19.45 -15.44 3.13
CA CYS A 154 20.66 -15.12 3.87
C CYS A 154 21.32 -16.39 4.41
N ASP A 155 22.58 -16.58 4.07
CA ASP A 155 23.38 -17.74 4.48
C ASP A 155 24.73 -17.31 5.08
N TYR A 156 25.31 -18.22 5.86
CA TYR A 156 26.67 -18.09 6.35
C TYR A 156 27.40 -19.40 6.12
N THR A 157 28.70 -19.30 5.90
CA THR A 157 29.60 -20.46 5.82
C THR A 157 30.10 -20.76 7.22
N ASP A 158 29.92 -21.99 7.68
CA ASP A 158 30.46 -22.40 8.98
C ASP A 158 31.97 -22.73 8.90
N LYS A 159 32.54 -23.08 10.06
CA LYS A 159 33.97 -23.41 10.18
C LYS A 159 34.42 -24.61 9.32
N ASP A 160 33.48 -25.45 8.91
CA ASP A 160 33.74 -26.65 8.12
C ASP A 160 33.54 -26.36 6.61
N GLY A 161 33.34 -25.09 6.22
CA GLY A 161 33.12 -24.67 4.84
C GLY A 161 31.69 -24.92 4.33
N ILE A 162 30.75 -25.30 5.21
CA ILE A 162 29.38 -25.65 4.81
C ILE A 162 28.48 -24.42 4.93
N LYS A 163 27.80 -24.07 3.83
CA LYS A 163 26.77 -23.02 3.83
C LYS A 163 25.53 -23.45 4.60
N LYS A 164 25.04 -22.56 5.46
CA LYS A 164 23.84 -22.76 6.28
C LYS A 164 22.97 -21.50 6.25
N ILE A 165 21.66 -21.70 6.11
CA ILE A 165 20.68 -20.63 6.13
C ILE A 165 20.50 -20.15 7.57
N CYS A 166 20.84 -18.89 7.83
CA CYS A 166 20.59 -18.24 9.12
C CYS A 166 20.81 -16.73 8.97
N THR A 167 19.72 -15.95 8.93
CA THR A 167 19.78 -14.50 8.77
C THR A 167 20.67 -13.82 9.81
N ASP A 168 20.52 -14.13 11.10
CA ASP A 168 21.30 -13.45 12.15
C ASP A 168 22.80 -13.67 12.00
N LYS A 169 23.22 -14.90 11.65
CA LYS A 169 24.63 -15.23 11.44
C LYS A 169 25.17 -14.65 10.14
N ALA A 170 24.37 -14.65 9.08
CA ALA A 170 24.71 -14.04 7.79
C ALA A 170 24.94 -12.52 7.95
N LEU A 171 24.02 -11.82 8.60
CA LEU A 171 24.15 -10.38 8.86
C LEU A 171 25.33 -10.07 9.78
N LYS A 172 25.58 -10.93 10.79
CA LYS A 172 26.78 -10.81 11.62
C LYS A 172 28.08 -10.99 10.81
N ALA A 173 28.11 -11.93 9.87
CA ALA A 173 29.26 -12.15 8.99
C ALA A 173 29.51 -10.95 8.06
N LEU A 174 28.45 -10.24 7.67
CA LEU A 174 28.52 -8.96 6.96
C LEU A 174 28.93 -7.76 7.85
N GLY A 175 29.22 -7.99 9.13
CA GLY A 175 29.57 -6.92 10.08
C GLY A 175 28.37 -6.07 10.53
N ILE A 176 27.14 -6.49 10.22
CA ILE A 176 25.92 -5.76 10.58
C ILE A 176 25.56 -6.09 12.03
N LYS A 177 25.55 -5.07 12.85
CA LYS A 177 25.24 -5.15 14.28
C LYS A 177 23.80 -4.70 14.54
N PRO A 178 23.17 -5.18 15.63
CA PRO A 178 21.87 -4.67 16.05
C PRO A 178 21.96 -3.17 16.41
N PRO A 179 20.83 -2.42 16.37
CA PRO A 179 20.85 -0.97 16.62
C PRO A 179 21.43 -0.58 17.99
N LYS A 180 21.19 -1.40 19.02
CA LYS A 180 21.73 -1.20 20.37
C LYS A 180 22.69 -2.33 20.72
N GLU A 181 23.99 -2.11 20.49
CA GLU A 181 25.04 -3.11 20.71
C GLU A 181 25.17 -3.59 22.16
N THR A 182 24.92 -2.70 23.13
CA THR A 182 25.05 -2.99 24.56
C THR A 182 23.81 -3.62 25.18
N ALA A 183 22.68 -3.60 24.47
CA ALA A 183 21.42 -4.17 24.93
C ALA A 183 21.28 -5.64 24.51
N LYS A 184 20.49 -6.41 25.25
CA LYS A 184 20.17 -7.80 24.87
C LYS A 184 19.49 -7.83 23.51
N ALA A 185 19.78 -8.87 22.73
CA ALA A 185 19.10 -9.11 21.47
C ALA A 185 17.64 -9.52 21.72
N ASP A 186 16.71 -8.90 21.02
CA ASP A 186 15.29 -9.23 21.06
C ASP A 186 14.63 -8.95 19.69
N ARG A 187 13.30 -9.07 19.61
CA ARG A 187 12.55 -8.81 18.37
C ARG A 187 12.66 -7.36 17.87
N TYR A 188 13.05 -6.43 18.74
CA TYR A 188 13.21 -5.00 18.49
C TYR A 188 14.67 -4.54 18.48
N ASN A 189 15.62 -5.44 18.73
CA ASN A 189 17.04 -5.17 18.75
C ASN A 189 17.77 -6.34 18.09
N ASN A 190 17.67 -6.41 16.76
CA ASN A 190 18.32 -7.43 15.94
C ASN A 190 18.97 -6.80 14.70
N ALA A 191 19.97 -7.48 14.15
CA ALA A 191 20.73 -7.00 13.00
C ALA A 191 19.85 -6.81 11.75
N LEU A 192 18.69 -7.50 11.66
CA LEU A 192 17.76 -7.33 10.55
C LEU A 192 17.14 -5.93 10.53
N GLN A 193 16.94 -5.27 11.67
CA GLN A 193 16.52 -3.87 11.69
C GLN A 193 17.57 -2.95 11.07
N THR A 194 18.83 -3.08 11.48
CA THR A 194 19.94 -2.32 10.90
C THR A 194 20.08 -2.59 9.40
N PHE A 195 19.97 -3.85 8.99
CA PHE A 195 19.97 -4.23 7.58
C PHE A 195 18.82 -3.55 6.81
N THR A 196 17.60 -3.59 7.34
CA THR A 196 16.43 -2.96 6.71
C THR A 196 16.63 -1.45 6.54
N GLU A 197 17.18 -0.77 7.55
CA GLU A 197 17.48 0.66 7.45
C GLU A 197 18.60 0.96 6.44
N GLN A 198 19.65 0.12 6.36
CA GLN A 198 20.67 0.27 5.32
C GLN A 198 20.10 0.08 3.91
N ILE A 199 19.20 -0.90 3.73
CA ILE A 199 18.48 -1.12 2.46
C ILE A 199 17.63 0.11 2.11
N ARG A 200 16.92 0.69 3.09
CA ARG A 200 16.14 1.93 2.91
C ARG A 200 17.02 3.08 2.42
N LEU A 201 18.20 3.25 3.03
CA LEU A 201 19.16 4.28 2.63
C LEU A 201 19.68 4.06 1.22
N ILE A 202 20.00 2.82 0.85
CA ILE A 202 20.43 2.47 -0.52
C ILE A 202 19.31 2.81 -1.51
N TRP A 203 18.08 2.41 -1.21
CA TRP A 203 16.93 2.67 -2.07
C TRP A 203 16.70 4.17 -2.27
N ASN A 204 16.65 4.94 -1.18
CA ASN A 204 16.50 6.40 -1.22
C ASN A 204 17.63 7.07 -2.02
N THR A 205 18.86 6.60 -1.85
CA THR A 205 20.02 7.11 -2.58
C THR A 205 19.90 6.87 -4.09
N ILE A 206 19.46 5.68 -4.49
CA ILE A 206 19.25 5.31 -5.89
C ILE A 206 18.15 6.17 -6.51
N ILE A 207 17.02 6.34 -5.81
CA ILE A 207 15.90 7.16 -6.30
C ILE A 207 16.37 8.61 -6.56
N LYS A 208 17.07 9.21 -5.58
CA LYS A 208 17.60 10.57 -5.71
C LYS A 208 18.62 10.70 -6.85
N ARG A 209 19.49 9.71 -7.04
CA ARG A 209 20.47 9.68 -8.15
C ARG A 209 19.80 9.64 -9.52
N ASN A 210 18.57 9.14 -9.60
CA ASN A 210 17.77 9.14 -10.83
C ASN A 210 16.86 10.39 -10.96
N GLY A 211 17.12 11.44 -10.16
CA GLY A 211 16.44 12.74 -10.30
C GLY A 211 15.06 12.81 -9.67
N ILE A 212 14.67 11.81 -8.86
CA ILE A 212 13.37 11.80 -8.19
C ILE A 212 13.53 12.38 -6.78
N GLU A 213 12.81 13.48 -6.53
CA GLU A 213 12.71 14.05 -5.19
C GLU A 213 11.80 13.18 -4.31
N ILE A 214 12.32 12.78 -3.16
CA ILE A 214 11.59 11.97 -2.18
C ILE A 214 11.43 12.71 -0.86
N ASP A 215 10.24 12.57 -0.28
CA ASP A 215 9.99 13.01 1.09
C ASP A 215 10.58 11.97 2.05
N GLU A 216 11.65 12.37 2.74
CA GLU A 216 12.34 11.55 3.73
C GLU A 216 11.74 11.67 5.13
N THR A 217 10.66 12.44 5.32
CA THR A 217 10.00 12.52 6.62
C THR A 217 9.46 11.15 7.00
N VAL A 218 10.18 10.49 7.91
CA VAL A 218 9.78 9.22 8.49
C VAL A 218 8.53 9.50 9.31
N HIS A 219 7.35 9.21 8.77
CA HIS A 219 6.12 9.19 9.57
C HIS A 219 6.23 8.05 10.60
N ASN A 220 6.82 8.39 11.74
CA ASN A 220 6.83 7.72 13.04
C ASN A 220 7.09 6.21 13.07
N ALA A 221 8.19 5.84 13.71
CA ALA A 221 8.59 4.49 14.10
C ALA A 221 7.56 3.73 14.99
N SER A 222 6.43 4.36 15.33
CA SER A 222 5.34 3.82 16.16
C SER A 222 4.07 3.44 15.37
N GLN A 223 4.00 3.67 14.06
CA GLN A 223 2.90 3.11 13.27
C GLN A 223 3.15 1.62 13.01
N LYS A 224 2.32 0.79 13.64
CA LYS A 224 2.22 -0.66 13.41
C LYS A 224 2.18 -0.92 11.90
N HIS A 225 3.04 -1.83 11.41
CA HIS A 225 2.98 -2.28 10.02
C HIS A 225 1.59 -2.85 9.76
N LEU A 226 0.85 -2.22 8.84
CA LEU A 226 -0.45 -2.66 8.39
C LEU A 226 -0.24 -3.55 7.16
N THR A 227 -0.85 -4.73 7.16
CA THR A 227 -1.06 -5.53 5.95
C THR A 227 -1.84 -4.74 4.90
N VAL A 228 -1.82 -5.18 3.64
CA VAL A 228 -2.58 -4.52 2.56
C VAL A 228 -4.06 -4.35 2.93
N LEU A 229 -4.65 -5.35 3.58
CA LEU A 229 -6.04 -5.29 4.05
C LEU A 229 -6.23 -4.27 5.17
N GLU A 230 -5.36 -4.24 6.17
CA GLU A 230 -5.42 -3.26 7.26
C GLU A 230 -5.19 -1.82 6.75
N TYR A 231 -4.35 -1.63 5.73
CA TYR A 231 -4.17 -0.33 5.10
C TYR A 231 -5.43 0.11 4.35
N LYS A 232 -6.06 -0.81 3.59
CA LYS A 232 -7.32 -0.56 2.88
C LYS A 232 -8.45 -0.24 3.86
N ASP A 233 -8.55 -0.98 4.96
CA ASP A 233 -9.57 -0.74 6.01
C ASP A 233 -9.38 0.64 6.65
N LYS A 234 -8.15 1.00 7.00
CA LYS A 234 -7.85 2.35 7.51
C LYS A 234 -8.21 3.45 6.51
N LYS A 235 -7.89 3.26 5.22
CA LYS A 235 -8.23 4.22 4.17
C LYS A 235 -9.75 4.37 4.00
N LEU A 236 -10.47 3.25 4.07
CA LEU A 236 -11.92 3.26 4.02
C LEU A 236 -12.54 3.99 5.22
N GLN A 237 -11.97 3.81 6.42
CA GLN A 237 -12.38 4.56 7.61
C GLN A 237 -12.14 6.07 7.47
N GLU A 238 -10.98 6.48 6.92
CA GLU A 238 -10.68 7.89 6.63
C GLU A 238 -11.70 8.50 5.63
N GLU A 239 -12.10 7.75 4.60
CA GLU A 239 -13.14 8.17 3.66
C GLU A 239 -14.52 8.26 4.31
N ILE A 240 -14.90 7.29 5.15
CA ILE A 240 -16.14 7.32 5.92
C ILE A 240 -16.20 8.55 6.82
N GLU A 241 -15.12 8.87 7.54
CA GLU A 241 -15.06 10.08 8.36
C GLU A 241 -15.22 11.36 7.53
N LYS A 242 -14.60 11.42 6.36
CA LYS A 242 -14.73 12.57 5.45
C LYS A 242 -16.17 12.73 4.97
N HIS A 243 -16.82 11.64 4.55
CA HIS A 243 -18.23 11.67 4.15
C HIS A 243 -19.15 12.03 5.32
N ASN A 244 -18.90 11.52 6.53
CA ASN A 244 -19.68 11.88 7.72
C ASN A 244 -19.59 13.37 8.06
N LYS A 245 -18.40 13.98 7.93
CA LYS A 245 -18.23 15.43 8.09
C LYS A 245 -19.02 16.21 7.03
N GLN A 246 -19.02 15.74 5.78
CA GLN A 246 -19.80 16.37 4.71
C GLN A 246 -21.31 16.27 4.96
N ILE A 247 -21.81 15.11 5.38
CA ILE A 247 -23.21 14.89 5.76
C ILE A 247 -23.60 15.80 6.93
N ALA A 248 -22.74 15.94 7.94
CA ALA A 248 -22.98 16.84 9.07
C ALA A 248 -23.11 18.30 8.61
N GLY A 249 -22.26 18.74 7.69
CA GLY A 249 -22.36 20.08 7.08
C GLY A 249 -23.66 20.28 6.30
N GLN A 250 -24.02 19.31 5.45
CA GLN A 250 -25.28 19.35 4.68
C GLN A 250 -26.51 19.35 5.60
N ASN A 251 -26.50 18.58 6.68
CA ASN A 251 -27.59 18.56 7.67
C ASN A 251 -27.74 19.92 8.39
N LEU A 252 -26.64 20.61 8.67
CA LEU A 252 -26.67 21.96 9.24
C LEU A 252 -27.30 22.95 8.25
N GLU A 253 -26.92 22.88 6.97
CA GLU A 253 -27.46 23.73 5.91
C GLU A 253 -28.95 23.49 5.68
N ILE A 254 -29.38 22.21 5.67
CA ILE A 254 -30.79 21.83 5.60
C ILE A 254 -31.56 22.42 6.79
N ARG A 255 -31.00 22.35 8.00
CA ARG A 255 -31.65 22.92 9.20
C ARG A 255 -31.78 24.44 9.09
N GLN A 256 -30.76 25.13 8.60
CA GLN A 256 -30.81 26.58 8.37
C GLN A 256 -31.87 26.96 7.34
N LYS A 257 -31.91 26.27 6.19
CA LYS A 257 -32.93 26.48 5.15
C LYS A 257 -34.34 26.18 5.66
N LYS A 258 -34.51 25.15 6.50
CA LYS A 258 -35.80 24.82 7.11
C LYS A 258 -36.29 25.93 8.04
N ASN A 259 -35.40 26.51 8.85
CA ASN A 259 -35.75 27.65 9.71
C ASN A 259 -36.13 28.89 8.89
N ALA A 260 -35.34 29.21 7.85
CA ALA A 260 -35.67 30.30 6.95
C ALA A 260 -37.03 30.11 6.25
N LEU A 261 -37.36 28.85 5.90
CA LEU A 261 -38.67 28.52 5.33
C LEU A 261 -39.81 28.77 6.33
N TYR A 262 -39.64 28.39 7.61
CA TYR A 262 -40.62 28.69 8.66
C TYR A 262 -40.81 30.20 8.87
N ASP A 263 -39.72 30.98 8.84
CA ASP A 263 -39.81 32.44 8.97
C ASP A 263 -40.53 33.07 7.76
N LEU A 264 -40.28 32.56 6.56
CA LEU A 264 -40.95 33.01 5.34
C LEU A 264 -42.45 32.66 5.37
N ASP A 265 -42.80 31.46 5.80
CA ASP A 265 -44.20 31.01 5.95
C ASP A 265 -44.98 31.90 6.94
N ARG A 266 -44.35 32.27 8.05
CA ARG A 266 -44.93 33.23 9.01
C ARG A 266 -45.15 34.61 8.40
N GLN A 267 -44.23 35.09 7.57
CA GLN A 267 -44.37 36.37 6.87
C GLN A 267 -45.51 36.33 5.84
N ILE A 268 -45.63 35.22 5.09
CA ILE A 268 -46.72 35.00 4.13
C ILE A 268 -48.06 35.07 4.87
N SER A 269 -48.24 34.29 5.94
CA SER A 269 -49.48 34.29 6.72
C SER A 269 -49.84 35.67 7.29
N THR A 270 -48.84 36.46 7.67
CA THR A 270 -49.07 37.85 8.14
C THR A 270 -49.52 38.77 6.99
N LYS A 271 -48.97 38.58 5.79
CA LYS A 271 -49.37 39.35 4.61
C LYS A 271 -50.76 38.95 4.13
N GLU A 272 -51.10 37.67 4.14
CA GLU A 272 -52.44 37.17 3.79
C GLU A 272 -53.52 37.82 4.66
N LYS A 273 -53.33 37.87 5.99
CA LYS A 273 -54.25 38.57 6.89
C LYS A 273 -54.40 40.06 6.55
N LYS A 274 -53.31 40.74 6.21
CA LYS A 274 -53.37 42.15 5.80
C LYS A 274 -54.13 42.35 4.50
N VAL A 275 -54.00 41.42 3.55
CA VAL A 275 -54.76 41.44 2.31
C VAL A 275 -56.25 41.28 2.62
N GLU A 276 -56.61 40.31 3.46
CA GLU A 276 -58.00 40.07 3.90
C GLU A 276 -58.59 41.32 4.60
N GLU A 277 -57.86 41.94 5.53
CA GLU A 277 -58.27 43.21 6.17
C GLU A 277 -58.44 44.38 5.18
N LEU A 278 -57.61 44.44 4.13
CA LEU A 278 -57.71 45.47 3.09
C LEU A 278 -58.89 45.22 2.17
N GLU A 279 -59.17 43.95 1.83
CA GLU A 279 -60.35 43.54 1.06
C GLU A 279 -61.64 43.86 1.81
N GLU A 280 -61.70 43.61 3.11
CA GLU A 280 -62.85 43.96 3.95
C GLU A 280 -63.09 45.47 4.00
N LYS A 281 -62.03 46.27 4.16
CA LYS A 281 -62.12 47.75 4.12
C LYS A 281 -62.58 48.27 2.76
N LEU A 282 -62.09 47.68 1.66
CA LEU A 282 -62.53 48.04 0.32
C LEU A 282 -64.02 47.72 0.12
N TYR A 283 -64.47 46.56 0.61
CA TYR A 283 -65.88 46.18 0.56
C TYR A 283 -66.78 47.14 1.35
N VAL A 284 -66.39 47.53 2.57
CA VAL A 284 -67.13 48.49 3.39
C VAL A 284 -67.15 49.88 2.76
N ASN A 285 -66.02 50.38 2.23
CA ASN A 285 -65.97 51.66 1.53
C ASN A 285 -66.88 51.66 0.28
N ALA A 286 -66.90 50.56 -0.48
CA ALA A 286 -67.79 50.40 -1.62
C ALA A 286 -69.29 50.35 -1.25
N GLN A 287 -69.65 50.05 0.00
CA GLN A 287 -71.03 50.12 0.50
C GLN A 287 -71.38 51.46 1.17
N GLY A 288 -70.39 52.27 1.53
CA GLY A 288 -70.56 53.60 2.15
C GLY A 288 -70.72 54.75 1.16
N GLU A 289 -70.35 54.56 -0.11
CA GLU A 289 -70.60 55.54 -1.17
C GLU A 289 -72.04 55.38 -1.70
N ASP A 290 -72.88 56.37 -1.40
CA ASP A 290 -74.21 56.53 -2.01
C ASP A 290 -74.05 56.63 -3.53
N PHE A 291 -74.41 55.57 -4.25
CA PHE A 291 -74.40 55.47 -5.71
C PHE A 291 -75.47 56.36 -6.38
N ARG A 292 -75.69 57.58 -5.90
CA ARG A 292 -76.69 58.52 -6.44
C ARG A 292 -76.16 59.62 -7.35
N ASP A 293 -74.84 59.85 -7.45
CA ASP A 293 -74.31 60.99 -8.22
C ASP A 293 -73.12 60.69 -9.16
N MET A 294 -73.06 59.51 -9.78
CA MET A 294 -72.13 59.31 -10.91
C MET A 294 -72.90 59.29 -12.25
N ARG A 295 -73.04 60.47 -12.85
CA ARG A 295 -73.28 60.60 -14.30
C ARG A 295 -72.06 60.07 -15.05
N PRO A 296 -72.21 59.20 -16.06
CA PRO A 296 -71.11 58.84 -16.93
C PRO A 296 -70.80 60.02 -17.87
N VAL A 297 -69.65 60.66 -17.70
CA VAL A 297 -69.09 61.54 -18.73
C VAL A 297 -68.28 60.66 -19.68
N PHE A 298 -68.96 60.11 -20.69
CA PHE A 298 -68.27 59.71 -21.92
C PHE A 298 -68.14 60.97 -22.77
N ALA A 299 -66.92 61.49 -22.85
CA ALA A 299 -66.56 62.46 -23.88
C ALA A 299 -66.59 61.70 -25.22
N ASP A 300 -67.58 62.02 -26.04
CA ASP A 300 -67.69 61.57 -27.43
C ASP A 300 -67.05 62.61 -28.34
N GLU A 301 -66.35 62.11 -29.35
CA GLU A 301 -65.62 62.87 -30.34
C GLU A 301 -66.58 63.65 -31.26
N ARG A 302 -66.50 65.00 -31.23
CA ARG A 302 -66.41 65.87 -32.42
C ARG A 302 -66.30 67.35 -32.07
#